data_AF-D4AJ32-F1
#
_entry.id   AF-D4AJ32-F1
#
_cell.length_a   1.000
_cell.length_b   1.000
_cell.length_c   1.000
_cell.angle_alpha   90.00
_cell.angle_beta   90.00
_cell.angle_gamma   90.00
#
_symmetry.space_group_name_H-M   'P 1'
#
loop_
_entity.id
_entity.type
_entity.pdbx_description
1 polymer ?
#
loop_
_entity_poly.entity_id
_entity_poly.type
_entity_poly.pdbx_seq_one_letter_code
_entity_poly.pdbx_strand_id
1 'polypeptide(L)'
;MSFDTPTPPFSASDPHARFLNASCLDLLLIELVPMAERIVQELELGEKDSPVKQDEALDIQNKEREKEKEKDSKSSVAVMDDEEYREAIYFRLESLGYRVGLGLGER
;
A
#
# COMPACT_ATOMS: atom_id res chain seq x y z
N MET A 1 -48.48 10.84 -14.20
CA MET A 1 -47.65 9.64 -14.27
C MET A 1 -46.89 9.55 -12.97
N SER A 2 -47.42 8.81 -11.99
CA SER A 2 -46.68 8.53 -10.76
C SER A 2 -45.50 7.65 -11.15
N PHE A 3 -44.30 8.14 -10.94
CA PHE A 3 -43.11 7.31 -10.90
C PHE A 3 -43.27 6.42 -9.67
N ASP A 4 -43.82 5.23 -9.87
CA ASP A 4 -43.78 4.15 -8.89
C ASP A 4 -42.30 3.80 -8.77
N THR A 5 -41.61 4.46 -7.84
CA THR A 5 -40.23 4.13 -7.50
C THR A 5 -40.27 2.69 -7.04
N PRO A 6 -39.62 1.74 -7.75
CA PRO A 6 -39.67 0.35 -7.35
C PRO A 6 -39.22 0.29 -5.90
N THR A 7 -40.08 -0.31 -5.06
CA THR A 7 -39.80 -0.52 -3.64
C THR A 7 -38.38 -1.08 -3.54
N PRO A 8 -37.49 -0.45 -2.76
CA PRO A 8 -36.12 -0.92 -2.66
C PRO A 8 -36.15 -2.41 -2.26
N PRO A 9 -35.30 -3.26 -2.87
CA PRO A 9 -35.31 -4.71 -2.64
C PRO A 9 -35.07 -5.09 -1.17
N PHE A 10 -34.61 -4.13 -0.35
CA PHE A 10 -34.39 -4.28 1.08
C PHE A 10 -35.27 -3.32 1.86
N SER A 11 -36.13 -3.88 2.72
CA SER A 11 -36.92 -3.13 3.67
C SER A 11 -36.07 -2.78 4.89
N ALA A 12 -36.22 -1.57 5.43
CA ALA A 12 -35.59 -1.18 6.70
C ALA A 12 -36.06 -2.03 7.90
N SER A 13 -37.14 -2.80 7.72
CA SER A 13 -37.64 -3.77 8.68
C SER A 13 -36.97 -5.14 8.60
N ASP A 14 -36.13 -5.39 7.60
CA ASP A 14 -35.43 -6.67 7.43
C ASP A 14 -34.23 -6.74 8.39
N PRO A 15 -34.24 -7.63 9.42
CA PRO A 15 -33.14 -7.78 10.36
C PRO A 15 -31.84 -8.28 9.70
N HIS A 16 -31.91 -8.84 8.49
CA HIS A 16 -30.76 -9.31 7.73
C HIS A 16 -30.22 -8.27 6.74
N ALA A 17 -30.95 -7.19 6.47
CA ALA A 17 -30.48 -6.10 5.63
C ALA A 17 -29.41 -5.28 6.37
N ARG A 18 -28.19 -5.27 5.83
CA ARG A 18 -27.09 -4.45 6.34
C ARG A 18 -27.07 -3.11 5.63
N PHE A 19 -27.67 -2.10 6.24
CA PHE A 19 -27.57 -0.72 5.76
C PHE A 19 -26.32 -0.06 6.32
N LEU A 20 -25.47 0.46 5.44
CA LEU A 20 -24.31 1.28 5.79
C LEU A 20 -24.48 2.67 5.15
N ASN A 21 -24.01 3.71 5.84
CA ASN A 21 -23.98 5.05 5.26
C ASN A 21 -22.93 5.08 4.14
N ALA A 22 -23.26 5.72 3.01
CA ALA A 22 -22.31 5.96 1.93
C ALA A 22 -21.03 6.65 2.41
N SER A 23 -21.12 7.55 3.40
CA SER A 23 -19.95 8.20 4.00
C SER A 23 -18.95 7.23 4.64
N CYS A 24 -19.38 6.04 5.08
CA CYS A 24 -18.45 5.02 5.58
C CYS A 24 -17.54 4.50 4.47
N LEU A 25 -18.04 4.37 3.24
CA LEU A 25 -17.23 3.98 2.09
C LEU A 25 -16.25 5.11 1.72
N ASP A 26 -16.73 6.36 1.70
CA ASP A 26 -15.89 7.52 1.37
C ASP A 26 -14.69 7.64 2.33
N LEU A 27 -14.94 7.50 3.63
CA LEU A 27 -13.89 7.53 4.67
C LEU A 27 -12.90 6.36 4.54
N LEU A 28 -13.35 5.19 4.05
CA LEU A 28 -12.44 4.06 3.78
C LEU A 28 -11.61 4.30 2.53
N LEU A 29 -12.22 4.85 1.47
CA LEU A 29 -11.53 5.10 0.19
C LEU A 29 -10.47 6.19 0.30
N ILE A 30 -10.67 7.23 1.12
CA ILE A 30 -9.65 8.26 1.34
C ILE A 30 -8.42 7.72 2.08
N GLU A 31 -8.58 6.71 2.94
CA GLU A 31 -7.48 6.14 3.75
C GLU A 31 -6.81 4.93 3.09
N LEU A 32 -7.41 4.35 2.05
CA LEU A 32 -6.92 3.10 1.45
C LEU A 32 -5.54 3.26 0.80
N VAL A 33 -5.31 4.37 0.11
CA VAL A 33 -4.03 4.69 -0.53
C VAL A 33 -2.95 5.07 0.52
N PRO A 34 -3.19 6.04 1.44
CA PRO A 34 -2.23 6.34 2.51
C PRO A 34 -1.87 5.14 3.39
N MET A 35 -2.82 4.22 3.62
CA MET A 35 -2.56 2.98 4.34
C MET A 35 -1.65 2.03 3.56
N ALA A 36 -1.88 1.86 2.25
CA ALA A 36 -1.04 1.02 1.41
C ALA A 36 0.40 1.55 1.36
N GLU A 37 0.57 2.87 1.21
CA GLU A 37 1.86 3.55 1.29
C GLU A 37 2.58 3.26 2.62
N ARG A 38 1.89 3.45 3.75
CA ARG A 38 2.46 3.17 5.08
C ARG A 38 2.92 1.71 5.23
N ILE A 39 2.11 0.76 4.78
CA ILE A 39 2.44 -0.67 4.86
C ILE A 39 3.69 -1.00 4.03
N VAL A 40 3.82 -0.43 2.83
CA VAL A 40 5.00 -0.65 1.98
C VAL A 40 6.25 -0.06 2.65
N GLN A 41 6.16 1.14 3.24
CA GLN A 41 7.27 1.74 3.98
C GLN A 41 7.67 0.93 5.22
N GLU A 42 6.71 0.39 5.97
CA GLU A 42 6.98 -0.47 7.12
C GLU A 42 7.71 -1.76 6.72
N LEU A 43 7.40 -2.32 5.55
CA LEU A 43 8.09 -3.50 5.00
C LEU A 43 9.52 -3.17 4.58
N GLU A 44 9.74 -2.01 3.94
CA GLU A 44 11.08 -1.55 3.55
C GLU A 44 11.98 -1.31 4.78
N LEU A 45 11.40 -0.79 5.87
CA LEU A 45 12.11 -0.59 7.13
C LEU A 45 12.36 -1.92 7.85
N GLY A 46 11.41 -2.85 7.80
CA GLY A 46 11.54 -4.18 8.42
C GLY A 46 12.57 -5.08 7.73
N GLU A 47 12.81 -4.92 6.42
CA GLU A 47 13.85 -5.65 5.69
C GLU A 47 15.26 -5.28 6.17
N LYS A 48 15.45 -4.00 6.56
CA LYS A 48 16.72 -3.46 7.06
C LYS A 48 17.14 -4.03 8.43
N ASP A 49 16.21 -4.61 9.18
CA ASP A 49 16.46 -5.20 10.51
C ASP A 49 16.71 -6.73 10.48
N SER A 50 16.68 -7.37 9.30
CA SER A 50 16.95 -8.81 9.17
C SER A 50 18.46 -9.12 9.03
N PRO A 51 19.10 -9.83 9.98
CA PRO A 51 20.52 -10.18 9.86
C PRO A 51 20.65 -11.49 9.08
N VAL A 52 20.67 -11.44 7.75
CA VAL A 52 21.13 -12.58 6.94
C VAL A 52 22.52 -12.28 6.39
N LYS A 53 23.49 -12.97 6.98
CA LYS A 53 24.90 -13.07 6.58
C LYS A 53 25.01 -13.72 5.20
N GLN A 54 25.77 -13.12 4.29
CA GLN A 54 26.70 -13.88 3.45
C GLN A 54 28.01 -13.09 3.32
N ASP A 55 29.05 -13.76 3.78
CA ASP A 55 30.45 -13.39 3.68
C ASP A 55 30.86 -13.25 2.22
N GLU A 56 31.45 -12.12 1.82
CA GLU A 56 32.66 -12.13 0.98
C GLU A 56 33.58 -11.00 1.42
N ALA A 57 34.60 -11.41 2.18
CA ALA A 57 35.77 -10.62 2.43
C ALA A 57 36.62 -10.54 1.16
N LEU A 58 36.85 -9.34 0.63
CA LEU A 58 38.11 -8.97 0.00
C LEU A 58 38.46 -7.53 0.39
N ASP A 59 39.18 -7.44 1.50
CA ASP A 59 40.03 -6.30 1.86
C ASP A 59 41.15 -6.15 0.83
N ILE A 60 41.23 -5.02 0.13
CA ILE A 60 42.52 -4.39 -0.20
C ILE A 60 42.38 -2.86 -0.08
N GLN A 61 42.86 -2.38 1.05
CA GLN A 61 43.38 -1.02 1.28
C GLN A 61 44.11 -0.43 0.06
N ASN A 62 43.63 0.68 -0.48
CA ASN A 62 44.43 1.79 -1.03
C ASN A 62 43.49 3.00 -1.22
N LYS A 63 43.52 3.94 -0.29
CA LYS A 63 44.42 5.11 -0.27
C LYS A 63 43.80 6.30 -1.00
N GLU A 64 43.57 7.32 -0.19
CA GLU A 64 42.90 8.59 -0.43
C GLU A 64 43.48 9.45 -1.58
N ARG A 65 42.62 10.42 -1.94
CA ARG A 65 42.78 11.66 -2.76
C ARG A 65 42.31 11.46 -4.20
N GLU A 66 41.35 12.21 -4.73
CA GLU A 66 41.04 13.65 -4.60
C GLU A 66 39.50 13.85 -4.58
N LYS A 67 38.91 14.42 -3.52
CA LYS A 67 38.44 15.82 -3.40
C LYS A 67 37.74 16.43 -4.64
N GLU A 68 36.49 16.84 -4.39
CA GLU A 68 35.66 17.86 -5.07
C GLU A 68 34.52 17.38 -5.97
N LYS A 69 33.40 16.99 -5.33
CA LYS A 69 32.10 17.66 -5.51
C LYS A 69 31.29 17.51 -4.23
N GLU A 70 31.15 18.64 -3.55
CA GLU A 70 30.45 18.80 -2.29
C GLU A 70 28.93 18.81 -2.51
N LYS A 71 28.22 18.04 -1.66
CA LYS A 71 26.78 18.13 -1.35
C LYS A 71 25.77 17.72 -2.44
N ASP A 72 25.58 16.41 -2.62
CA ASP A 72 24.22 15.82 -2.67
C ASP A 72 24.17 14.30 -2.43
N SER A 73 25.01 13.78 -1.53
CA SER A 73 25.12 12.32 -1.31
C SER A 73 24.80 11.95 0.13
N LYS A 74 23.66 12.44 0.63
CA LYS A 74 23.14 12.10 1.95
C LYS A 74 21.90 11.23 1.81
N SER A 75 22.11 9.98 1.37
CA SER A 75 21.39 8.75 1.79
C SER A 75 21.39 7.69 0.67
N SER A 76 22.54 7.05 0.43
CA SER A 76 22.54 5.74 -0.24
C SER A 76 22.16 4.64 0.76
N VAL A 77 21.06 4.83 1.47
CA VAL A 77 20.26 3.69 1.92
C VAL A 77 19.60 3.20 0.64
N ALA A 78 19.60 1.90 0.36
CA ALA A 78 18.85 1.37 -0.77
C ALA A 78 17.35 1.67 -0.53
N VAL A 79 16.91 2.84 -0.97
CA VAL A 79 15.50 3.22 -1.07
C VAL A 79 15.02 2.55 -2.34
N MET A 80 13.91 1.82 -2.26
CA MET A 80 13.28 1.24 -3.44
C MET A 80 13.09 2.32 -4.51
N ASP A 81 13.28 1.97 -5.79
CA ASP A 81 13.04 2.93 -6.87
C ASP A 81 11.57 3.41 -6.81
N ASP A 82 11.31 4.67 -7.19
CA ASP A 82 9.98 5.27 -7.10
C ASP A 82 8.94 4.44 -7.88
N GLU A 83 9.36 3.82 -8.98
CA GLU A 83 8.51 2.93 -9.78
C GLU A 83 8.24 1.61 -9.06
N GLU A 84 9.24 1.01 -8.43
CA GLU A 84 9.12 -0.22 -7.64
C GLU A 84 8.21 -0.02 -6.42
N TYR A 85 8.36 1.12 -5.74
CA TYR A 85 7.50 1.53 -4.63
C TYR A 85 6.04 1.67 -5.07
N ARG A 86 5.81 2.31 -6.22
CA ARG A 86 4.47 2.47 -6.80
C ARG A 86 3.86 1.12 -7.18
N GLU A 87 4.65 0.22 -7.77
CA GLU A 87 4.20 -1.11 -8.14
C GLU A 87 3.83 -1.96 -6.91
N ALA A 88 4.61 -1.87 -5.83
CA ALA A 88 4.29 -2.52 -4.56
C ALA A 88 2.94 -2.02 -3.96
N ILE A 89 2.67 -0.71 -4.06
CA ILE A 89 1.39 -0.13 -3.65
C ILE A 89 0.25 -0.67 -4.52
N TYR A 90 0.41 -0.63 -5.84
CA TYR A 90 -0.60 -1.11 -6.79
C TYR A 90 -0.94 -2.57 -6.57
N PHE A 91 0.07 -3.43 -6.40
CA PHE A 91 -0.13 -4.84 -6.09
C PHE A 91 -1.00 -5.04 -4.85
N ARG A 92 -0.78 -4.22 -3.81
CA ARG A 92 -1.54 -4.30 -2.56
C ARG A 92 -2.98 -3.84 -2.73
N LEU A 93 -3.19 -2.71 -3.42
CA LEU A 93 -4.50 -2.16 -3.73
C LEU A 93 -5.32 -3.10 -4.62
N GLU A 94 -4.71 -3.65 -5.66
CA GLU A 94 -5.32 -4.62 -6.58
C GLU A 94 -5.74 -5.89 -5.83
N SER A 95 -4.84 -6.47 -5.03
CA SER A 95 -5.13 -7.65 -4.21
C SER A 95 -6.30 -7.42 -3.25
N LEU A 96 -6.40 -6.23 -2.66
CA LEU A 96 -7.50 -5.86 -1.78
C LEU A 96 -8.81 -5.73 -2.57
N GLY A 97 -8.79 -5.01 -3.69
CA GLY A 97 -9.93 -4.86 -4.59
C GLY A 97 -10.47 -6.19 -5.09
N TYR A 98 -9.59 -7.11 -5.49
CA TYR A 98 -9.96 -8.46 -5.92
C TYR A 98 -10.71 -9.24 -4.82
N ARG A 99 -10.16 -9.27 -3.59
CA ARG A 99 -10.81 -9.98 -2.47
C ARG A 99 -12.16 -9.37 -2.09
N VAL A 100 -12.25 -8.03 -2.09
CA VAL A 100 -13.52 -7.33 -1.83
C VAL A 100 -14.54 -7.64 -2.93
N GLY A 101 -14.13 -7.56 -4.20
CA GLY A 101 -14.99 -7.86 -5.34
C GLY A 101 -15.52 -9.30 -5.32
N LEU A 102 -14.67 -10.29 -4.99
CA LEU A 102 -15.09 -11.68 -4.81
C LEU A 102 -16.15 -11.79 -3.69
N GLY A 103 -15.87 -11.21 -2.52
CA GLY A 103 -16.80 -11.25 -1.39
C GLY A 103 -18.11 -10.48 -1.61
N LEU A 104 -18.16 -9.56 -2.59
CA LEU A 104 -19.38 -8.91 -3.05
C LEU A 104 -20.14 -9.78 -4.05
N GLY A 105 -19.45 -10.51 -4.93
CA GLY A 105 -20.09 -11.42 -5.89
C GLY A 105 -20.71 -12.67 -5.24
N GLU A 106 -20.24 -13.05 -4.04
CA GLU A 106 -20.76 -14.16 -3.25
C GLU A 106 -21.95 -13.80 -2.35
N ARG A 107 -22.36 -12.52 -2.29
CA ARG A 107 -23.45 -12.00 -1.45
C ARG A 107 -24.66 -11.59 -2.29
#